data_AF-A0A379TT19-F1
#
_entry.id   AF-A0A379TT19-F1
#
_cell.length_a   1.000
_cell.length_b   1.000
_cell.length_c   1.000
_cell.angle_alpha   90.00
_cell.angle_beta   90.00
_cell.angle_gamma   90.00
#
_symmetry.space_group_name_H-M   'P 1'
#
loop_
_entity.id
_entity.type
_entity.pdbx_description
1 polymer ?
#
loop_
_entity_poly.entity_id
_entity_poly.type
_entity_poly.pdbx_seq_one_letter_code
_entity_poly.pdbx_strand_id
1 'polypeptide(L)'
;MSDEERRKEKQKLYWFSATTQQEGLRRKPENMAPCAFGMLDIDGSTPGAITALVPVFRQYSMLVYQTASHTADEPRLRIVCELSRAVESDGRRKTGESVETLLMQEAGFSFSSLADKKARWENGSDYVVFDRNVYGAQSYCYCPHTDAKAQNYAGTVIDVGALPEPAQPPAKTVKSKAKKQRQRDAAILDIADFGDLNAGPDNFIIADLRSALWFPAMLQKAWVNGAWIEQGYRLASLKGTDFEDDARQLWIEWSLTAADGWPDEELDEVAAQRWDGLDPDKTSYKAIFTDAQAQGWNNPGKWRAKAAYIGDMAPSTRGELLAQYYGNVCLKADGNMVYRYTGQGWEHIADAELRRQLSQIFQDNKVPFNPNEVKSAIEAMGMLLPLMGETPRNLIGFANGVYDLEAQRFRPTARATG
;
A
#
# COMPACT_ATOMS: atom_id res chain seq x y z
N MET A 1 28.37 -5.39 -20.21
CA MET A 1 28.16 -6.67 -19.51
C MET A 1 27.89 -7.76 -20.55
N SER A 2 28.83 -8.69 -20.68
CA SER A 2 28.74 -9.92 -21.47
C SER A 2 27.64 -10.86 -20.96
N ASP A 3 27.25 -11.84 -21.77
CA ASP A 3 26.25 -12.84 -21.35
C ASP A 3 26.75 -13.77 -20.24
N GLU A 4 28.06 -13.98 -20.11
CA GLU A 4 28.61 -14.80 -19.02
C GLU A 4 28.59 -14.06 -17.68
N GLU A 5 28.97 -12.77 -17.65
CA GLU A 5 28.76 -11.90 -16.49
C GLU A 5 27.28 -11.83 -16.13
N ARG A 6 26.40 -11.59 -17.13
CA ARG A 6 24.94 -11.56 -16.95
C ARG A 6 24.39 -12.88 -16.39
N ARG A 7 24.99 -14.02 -16.74
CA ARG A 7 24.65 -15.33 -16.14
C ARG A 7 25.15 -15.46 -14.70
N LYS A 8 26.35 -14.96 -14.38
CA LYS A 8 26.89 -14.93 -13.01
C LYS A 8 26.05 -14.02 -12.11
N GLU A 9 25.63 -12.85 -12.58
CA GLU A 9 24.70 -11.98 -11.82
C GLU A 9 23.32 -12.64 -11.66
N LYS A 10 22.76 -13.26 -12.72
CA LYS A 10 21.51 -14.05 -12.61
C LYS A 10 21.62 -15.27 -11.68
N GLN A 11 22.83 -15.75 -11.36
CA GLN A 11 23.07 -16.79 -10.35
C GLN A 11 23.13 -16.24 -8.91
N LYS A 12 23.30 -14.93 -8.72
CA LYS A 12 23.16 -14.26 -7.40
C LYS A 12 21.72 -13.85 -7.09
N LEU A 13 20.88 -13.69 -8.11
CA LEU A 13 19.46 -13.33 -7.95
C LEU A 13 18.70 -14.49 -7.29
N TYR A 14 18.24 -14.28 -6.06
CA TYR A 14 17.38 -15.22 -5.36
C TYR A 14 15.98 -15.27 -5.99
N TRP A 15 15.37 -16.45 -5.97
CA TRP A 15 14.06 -16.72 -6.54
C TRP A 15 12.96 -16.06 -5.71
N PHE A 16 12.07 -15.32 -6.38
CA PHE A 16 10.85 -14.71 -5.84
C PHE A 16 9.69 -15.73 -5.77
N SER A 17 10.00 -17.01 -5.92
CA SER A 17 9.14 -18.11 -5.49
C SER A 17 10.01 -19.36 -5.31
N ALA A 18 10.02 -19.96 -4.12
CA ALA A 18 9.89 -21.41 -4.10
C ALA A 18 8.61 -21.71 -4.90
N THR A 19 8.70 -22.56 -5.91
CA THR A 19 7.70 -22.69 -6.98
C THR A 19 6.27 -22.68 -6.44
N THR A 20 5.35 -21.90 -7.05
CA THR A 20 3.89 -21.96 -6.73
C THR A 20 3.26 -23.34 -6.99
N GLN A 21 4.04 -24.29 -7.48
CA GLN A 21 3.82 -25.73 -7.35
C GLN A 21 3.33 -26.13 -5.96
N GLN A 22 2.35 -27.01 -5.88
CA GLN A 22 1.93 -27.67 -4.64
C GLN A 22 3.12 -28.44 -4.00
N GLU A 23 3.14 -28.49 -2.67
CA GLU A 23 4.21 -29.10 -1.88
C GLU A 23 4.39 -30.60 -2.23
N GLY A 24 5.64 -31.06 -2.23
CA GLY A 24 6.01 -32.46 -2.52
C GLY A 24 5.81 -32.93 -3.98
N LEU A 25 5.15 -32.15 -4.84
CA LEU A 25 4.92 -32.53 -6.24
C LEU A 25 6.11 -32.17 -7.18
N ARG A 26 5.94 -32.43 -8.47
CA ARG A 26 6.88 -32.04 -9.55
C ARG A 26 6.43 -30.75 -10.25
N ARG A 27 7.37 -29.91 -10.68
CA ARG A 27 7.09 -28.70 -11.47
C ARG A 27 6.57 -29.06 -12.86
N LYS A 28 5.26 -28.87 -13.06
CA LYS A 28 4.50 -28.97 -14.32
C LYS A 28 3.25 -28.07 -14.21
N PRO A 29 2.65 -27.57 -15.29
CA PRO A 29 1.61 -26.51 -15.23
C PRO A 29 0.44 -26.85 -14.30
N GLU A 30 -0.11 -28.06 -14.46
CA GLU A 30 -1.23 -28.62 -13.67
C GLU A 30 -0.93 -28.84 -12.18
N ASN A 31 0.33 -28.74 -11.75
CA ASN A 31 0.71 -28.78 -10.32
C ASN A 31 0.94 -27.39 -9.73
N MET A 32 0.93 -26.33 -10.54
CA MET A 32 1.12 -24.95 -10.06
C MET A 32 -0.20 -24.46 -9.45
N ALA A 33 -0.20 -24.17 -8.15
CA ALA A 33 -1.32 -23.58 -7.44
C ALA A 33 -1.57 -22.12 -7.90
N PRO A 34 -2.72 -21.50 -7.55
CA PRO A 34 -3.09 -20.16 -8.00
C PRO A 34 -2.13 -19.06 -7.53
N CYS A 35 -2.17 -17.87 -8.16
CA CYS A 35 -1.51 -16.66 -7.63
C CYS A 35 -2.37 -15.40 -7.79
N ALA A 36 -2.40 -14.53 -6.78
CA ALA A 36 -3.10 -13.23 -6.82
C ALA A 36 -2.19 -12.09 -7.29
N PHE A 37 -1.17 -12.40 -8.07
CA PHE A 37 -0.28 -11.43 -8.70
C PHE A 37 0.03 -11.81 -10.15
N GLY A 38 0.21 -10.80 -11.00
CA GLY A 38 0.70 -10.93 -12.37
C GLY A 38 2.18 -10.53 -12.46
N MET A 39 2.86 -10.98 -13.51
CA MET A 39 4.29 -10.71 -13.72
C MET A 39 4.53 -10.32 -15.18
N LEU A 40 5.20 -9.20 -15.43
CA LEU A 40 5.58 -8.72 -16.76
C LEU A 40 7.06 -8.32 -16.80
N ASP A 41 7.71 -8.52 -17.95
CA ASP A 41 9.15 -8.31 -18.12
C ASP A 41 9.38 -7.51 -19.41
N ILE A 42 9.76 -6.24 -19.26
CA ILE A 42 10.19 -5.36 -20.34
C ILE A 42 11.65 -5.70 -20.63
N ASP A 43 11.88 -6.46 -21.69
CA ASP A 43 13.22 -6.89 -22.15
C ASP A 43 13.88 -5.89 -23.12
N GLY A 44 13.22 -4.75 -23.38
CA GLY A 44 13.79 -3.60 -24.08
C GLY A 44 12.76 -2.49 -24.22
N SER A 45 13.17 -1.25 -24.03
CA SER A 45 12.31 -0.07 -24.24
C SER A 45 13.15 1.19 -24.47
N THR A 46 12.51 2.29 -24.84
CA THR A 46 13.12 3.62 -24.83
C THR A 46 12.89 4.36 -23.50
N PRO A 47 13.73 5.35 -23.14
CA PRO A 47 13.54 6.15 -21.92
C PRO A 47 12.23 6.96 -21.92
N GLY A 48 11.78 7.43 -23.08
CA GLY A 48 10.48 8.10 -23.23
C GLY A 48 9.32 7.15 -22.94
N ALA A 49 9.41 5.89 -23.38
CA ALA A 49 8.38 4.89 -23.09
C ALA A 49 8.23 4.61 -21.59
N ILE A 50 9.33 4.47 -20.84
CA ILE A 50 9.25 4.34 -19.38
C ILE A 50 8.68 5.60 -18.74
N THR A 51 9.01 6.79 -19.27
CA THR A 51 8.47 8.07 -18.78
C THR A 51 6.96 8.16 -18.99
N ALA A 52 6.43 7.68 -20.13
CA ALA A 52 5.01 7.58 -20.41
C ALA A 52 4.28 6.52 -19.56
N LEU A 53 4.99 5.48 -19.10
CA LEU A 53 4.43 4.41 -18.27
C LEU A 53 4.37 4.73 -16.77
N VAL A 54 5.24 5.59 -16.23
CA VAL A 54 5.21 5.95 -14.80
C VAL A 54 3.86 6.52 -14.34
N PRO A 55 3.15 7.39 -15.10
CA PRO A 55 1.76 7.77 -14.79
C PRO A 55 0.80 6.58 -14.70
N VAL A 56 0.91 5.60 -15.60
CA VAL A 56 0.05 4.41 -15.61
C VAL A 56 0.37 3.47 -14.45
N PHE A 57 1.66 3.29 -14.12
CA PHE A 57 2.07 2.50 -12.95
C PHE A 57 1.47 3.03 -11.64
N ARG A 58 1.31 4.36 -11.51
CA ARG A 58 0.67 5.00 -10.35
C ARG A 58 -0.83 4.71 -10.21
N GLN A 59 -1.52 4.33 -11.28
CA GLN A 59 -2.95 4.00 -11.24
C GLN A 59 -3.24 2.63 -10.62
N TYR A 60 -2.22 1.77 -10.46
CA TYR A 60 -2.38 0.39 -9.99
C TYR A 60 -1.47 0.01 -8.81
N SER A 61 -1.87 -1.01 -8.04
CA SER A 61 -1.06 -1.66 -7.01
C SER A 61 -0.02 -2.55 -7.69
N MET A 62 1.24 -2.12 -7.69
CA MET A 62 2.34 -2.87 -8.32
C MET A 62 3.72 -2.55 -7.75
N LEU A 63 4.61 -3.54 -7.79
CA LEU A 63 6.05 -3.41 -7.57
C LEU A 63 6.76 -3.41 -8.94
N VAL A 64 7.49 -2.35 -9.26
CA VAL A 64 8.28 -2.24 -10.49
C VAL A 64 9.76 -2.08 -10.15
N TYR A 65 10.66 -2.79 -10.83
CA TYR A 65 12.10 -2.69 -10.59
C TYR A 65 12.95 -2.89 -11.83
N GLN A 66 14.16 -2.32 -11.81
CA GLN A 66 15.18 -2.52 -12.83
C GLN A 66 15.63 -3.98 -12.88
N THR A 67 15.78 -4.54 -14.08
CA THR A 67 16.41 -5.87 -14.24
C THR A 67 17.93 -5.73 -14.27
N ALA A 68 18.67 -6.82 -14.03
CA ALA A 68 20.14 -6.85 -14.13
C ALA A 68 20.71 -6.64 -15.56
N SER A 69 19.88 -6.22 -16.52
CA SER A 69 20.28 -5.85 -17.88
C SER A 69 19.72 -4.49 -18.32
N HIS A 70 19.20 -3.72 -17.37
CA HIS A 70 18.79 -2.33 -17.55
C HIS A 70 20.01 -1.43 -17.83
N THR A 71 19.87 -0.52 -18.80
CA THR A 71 20.76 0.65 -18.97
C THR A 71 19.93 1.93 -19.01
N ALA A 72 20.59 3.08 -18.96
CA ALA A 72 19.89 4.37 -19.08
C ALA A 72 19.26 4.57 -20.47
N ASP A 73 19.93 4.09 -21.52
CA ASP A 73 19.53 4.24 -22.92
C ASP A 73 18.56 3.14 -23.40
N GLU A 74 18.66 1.94 -22.81
CA GLU A 74 17.76 0.81 -23.04
C GLU A 74 17.19 0.30 -21.69
N PRO A 75 16.18 1.00 -21.12
CA PRO A 75 15.57 0.57 -19.88
C PRO A 75 14.91 -0.81 -20.00
N ARG A 76 15.26 -1.68 -19.05
CA ARG A 76 14.60 -2.98 -18.85
C ARG A 76 14.03 -3.04 -17.44
N LEU A 77 12.76 -3.39 -17.31
CA LEU A 77 12.01 -3.37 -16.05
C LEU A 77 11.21 -4.65 -15.87
N ARG A 78 11.02 -5.06 -14.62
CA ARG A 78 10.06 -6.09 -14.22
C ARG A 78 8.92 -5.44 -13.45
N ILE A 79 7.70 -5.87 -13.73
CA ILE A 79 6.46 -5.37 -13.13
C ILE A 79 5.76 -6.55 -12.46
N VAL A 80 5.44 -6.40 -11.17
CA VAL A 80 4.61 -7.34 -10.40
C VAL A 80 3.34 -6.61 -10.00
N CYS A 81 2.23 -6.94 -10.63
CA CYS A 81 0.94 -6.30 -10.35
C CYS A 81 0.09 -7.15 -9.42
N GLU A 82 -0.69 -6.49 -8.58
CA GLU A 82 -1.70 -7.14 -7.76
C GLU A 82 -2.96 -7.44 -8.59
N LEU A 83 -3.58 -8.60 -8.36
CA LEU A 83 -4.78 -9.05 -9.05
C LEU A 83 -5.94 -9.23 -8.07
N SER A 84 -7.15 -8.82 -8.46
CA SER A 84 -8.37 -8.86 -7.62
C SER A 84 -8.78 -10.25 -7.10
N ARG A 85 -8.20 -11.31 -7.66
CA ARG A 85 -8.36 -12.69 -7.24
C ARG A 85 -7.16 -13.52 -7.66
N ALA A 86 -6.99 -14.67 -7.02
CA ALA A 86 -6.02 -15.65 -7.46
C ALA A 86 -6.39 -16.19 -8.86
N VAL A 87 -5.37 -16.41 -9.69
CA VAL A 87 -5.49 -16.90 -11.07
C VAL A 87 -4.86 -18.28 -11.19
N GLU A 88 -5.64 -19.22 -11.73
CA GLU A 88 -5.26 -20.59 -12.02
C GLU A 88 -4.12 -20.70 -13.04
N SER A 89 -3.41 -21.83 -13.02
CA SER A 89 -2.19 -22.04 -13.78
C SER A 89 -2.36 -21.92 -15.30
N ASP A 90 -3.52 -22.29 -15.84
CA ASP A 90 -3.90 -22.15 -17.24
C ASP A 90 -4.27 -20.69 -17.60
N GLY A 91 -5.00 -20.01 -16.71
CA GLY A 91 -5.42 -18.61 -16.86
C GLY A 91 -4.25 -17.62 -16.88
N ARG A 92 -3.15 -17.91 -16.17
CA ARG A 92 -1.95 -17.04 -16.03
C ARG A 92 -1.49 -16.41 -17.33
N ARG A 93 -1.45 -17.17 -18.44
CA ARG A 93 -1.02 -16.64 -19.74
C ARG A 93 -1.96 -15.54 -20.23
N LYS A 94 -3.26 -15.81 -20.29
CA LYS A 94 -4.23 -14.81 -20.77
C LYS A 94 -4.20 -13.57 -19.87
N THR A 95 -4.17 -13.75 -18.54
CA THR A 95 -4.12 -12.63 -17.60
C THR A 95 -2.88 -11.75 -17.83
N GLY A 96 -1.69 -12.33 -18.00
CA GLY A 96 -0.47 -11.56 -18.30
C GLY A 96 -0.60 -10.74 -19.59
N GLU A 97 -1.13 -11.35 -20.65
CA GLU A 97 -1.32 -10.69 -21.96
C GLU A 97 -2.43 -9.62 -21.93
N SER A 98 -3.45 -9.79 -21.07
CA SER A 98 -4.48 -8.79 -20.80
C SER A 98 -3.96 -7.61 -19.95
N VAL A 99 -3.11 -7.85 -18.95
CA VAL A 99 -2.48 -6.77 -18.17
C VAL A 99 -1.49 -5.99 -19.04
N GLU A 100 -0.71 -6.67 -19.88
CA GLU A 100 0.14 -6.04 -20.89
C GLU A 100 -0.68 -5.07 -21.76
N THR A 101 -1.86 -5.51 -22.18
CA THR A 101 -2.78 -4.74 -23.02
C THR A 101 -3.33 -3.50 -22.30
N LEU A 102 -3.78 -3.65 -21.06
CA LEU A 102 -4.28 -2.55 -20.22
C LEU A 102 -3.24 -1.44 -20.07
N LEU A 103 -2.05 -1.80 -19.57
CA LEU A 103 -0.99 -0.84 -19.26
C LEU A 103 -0.47 -0.10 -20.50
N MET A 104 -0.45 -0.76 -21.67
CA MET A 104 -0.01 -0.13 -22.91
C MET A 104 -1.07 0.79 -23.53
N GLN A 105 -2.34 0.38 -23.52
CA GLN A 105 -3.43 1.21 -24.06
C GLN A 105 -3.61 2.50 -23.27
N GLU A 106 -3.52 2.46 -21.94
CA GLU A 106 -3.54 3.66 -21.10
C GLU A 106 -2.32 4.58 -21.30
N ALA A 107 -1.15 4.01 -21.62
CA ALA A 107 0.05 4.76 -21.97
C ALA A 107 0.05 5.27 -23.44
N GLY A 108 -1.05 5.09 -24.17
CA GLY A 108 -1.20 5.49 -25.58
C GLY A 108 -0.42 4.64 -26.59
N PHE A 109 0.11 3.48 -26.18
CA PHE A 109 0.87 2.59 -27.06
C PHE A 109 -0.04 1.70 -27.91
N SER A 110 0.32 1.57 -29.19
CA SER A 110 -0.35 0.68 -30.14
C SER A 110 0.40 -0.64 -30.28
N PHE A 111 -0.33 -1.76 -30.43
CA PHE A 111 0.28 -3.08 -30.62
C PHE A 111 0.89 -3.18 -32.03
N SER A 112 2.21 -3.29 -32.10
CA SER A 112 2.96 -3.30 -33.36
C SER A 112 3.14 -4.72 -33.90
N SER A 113 3.73 -5.62 -33.11
CA SER A 113 4.08 -6.97 -33.58
C SER A 113 4.30 -7.98 -32.45
N LEU A 114 4.21 -9.27 -32.80
CA LEU A 114 4.51 -10.41 -31.93
C LEU A 114 5.46 -11.36 -32.65
N ALA A 115 6.70 -11.48 -32.17
CA ALA A 115 7.72 -12.37 -32.74
C ALA A 115 8.44 -13.12 -31.62
N ASP A 116 8.57 -14.45 -31.72
CA ASP A 116 9.19 -15.32 -30.70
C ASP A 116 8.67 -15.11 -29.26
N LYS A 117 7.37 -14.77 -29.15
CA LYS A 117 6.66 -14.36 -27.93
C LYS A 117 7.11 -13.02 -27.34
N LYS A 118 7.97 -12.25 -28.01
CA LYS A 118 8.21 -10.86 -27.68
C LYS A 118 7.14 -9.98 -28.31
N ALA A 119 6.37 -9.29 -27.49
CA ALA A 119 5.32 -8.36 -27.92
C ALA A 119 5.88 -6.94 -27.97
N ARG A 120 5.85 -6.32 -29.16
CA ARG A 120 6.33 -4.97 -29.40
C ARG A 120 5.16 -4.00 -29.47
N TRP A 121 5.30 -2.91 -28.75
CA TRP A 121 4.34 -1.81 -28.65
C TRP A 121 5.05 -0.49 -29.00
N GLU A 122 4.35 0.41 -29.70
CA GLU A 122 4.95 1.66 -30.23
C GLU A 122 4.03 2.87 -29.99
N ASN A 123 4.64 4.02 -29.65
CA ASN A 123 3.98 5.32 -29.50
C ASN A 123 4.91 6.41 -30.06
N GLY A 124 4.62 6.88 -31.28
CA GLY A 124 5.51 7.80 -31.99
C GLY A 124 6.90 7.19 -32.26
N SER A 125 7.95 7.77 -31.66
CA SER A 125 9.32 7.25 -31.69
C SER A 125 9.66 6.28 -30.54
N ASP A 126 8.81 6.22 -29.51
CA ASP A 126 9.03 5.41 -28.33
C ASP A 126 8.49 3.98 -28.50
N TYR A 127 9.13 3.01 -27.85
CA TYR A 127 8.73 1.60 -27.93
C TYR A 127 8.92 0.83 -26.63
N VAL A 128 8.16 -0.26 -26.48
CA VAL A 128 8.28 -1.25 -25.40
C VAL A 128 8.28 -2.65 -26.00
N VAL A 129 9.10 -3.55 -25.45
CA VAL A 129 9.13 -4.98 -25.80
C VAL A 129 8.96 -5.84 -24.55
N PHE A 130 7.84 -6.55 -24.46
CA PHE A 130 7.57 -7.52 -23.38
C PHE A 130 7.98 -8.93 -23.77
N ASP A 131 8.67 -9.66 -22.89
CA ASP A 131 8.90 -11.09 -23.05
C ASP A 131 7.73 -11.92 -22.49
N ARG A 132 6.76 -12.29 -23.35
CA ARG A 132 5.62 -13.13 -22.97
C ARG A 132 5.99 -14.56 -22.59
N ASN A 133 7.27 -14.95 -22.50
CA ASN A 133 7.67 -16.17 -21.80
C ASN A 133 7.41 -16.08 -20.29
N VAL A 134 7.45 -14.89 -19.67
CA VAL A 134 7.20 -14.78 -18.21
C VAL A 134 5.76 -15.04 -17.80
N TYR A 135 4.80 -14.93 -18.73
CA TYR A 135 3.37 -15.27 -18.50
C TYR A 135 3.08 -16.78 -18.45
N GLY A 136 4.10 -17.64 -18.60
CA GLY A 136 3.94 -19.08 -18.51
C GLY A 136 3.62 -19.54 -17.08
N ALA A 137 2.73 -20.53 -16.95
CA ALA A 137 2.30 -21.11 -15.67
C ALA A 137 3.43 -21.45 -14.67
N GLN A 138 4.58 -21.85 -15.21
CA GLN A 138 5.77 -22.31 -14.48
C GLN A 138 6.87 -21.24 -14.33
N SER A 139 6.70 -20.06 -14.92
CA SER A 139 7.80 -19.11 -15.15
C SER A 139 8.37 -18.56 -13.86
N TYR A 140 9.70 -18.42 -13.84
CA TYR A 140 10.41 -18.01 -12.63
C TYR A 140 10.34 -16.50 -12.41
N CYS A 141 9.93 -16.14 -11.21
CA CYS A 141 10.07 -14.80 -10.69
C CYS A 141 11.44 -14.69 -10.00
N TYR A 142 12.18 -13.61 -10.24
CA TYR A 142 13.46 -13.31 -9.57
C TYR A 142 13.34 -11.98 -8.87
N CYS A 143 13.84 -11.87 -7.63
CA CYS A 143 13.85 -10.62 -6.88
C CYS A 143 14.64 -9.51 -7.60
N PRO A 144 14.47 -8.23 -7.20
CA PRO A 144 15.41 -7.17 -7.56
C PRO A 144 16.86 -7.57 -7.23
N HIS A 145 17.83 -7.08 -8.01
CA HIS A 145 19.23 -7.12 -7.59
C HIS A 145 19.44 -6.20 -6.38
N THR A 146 20.49 -6.42 -5.59
CA THR A 146 20.84 -5.61 -4.41
C THR A 146 20.84 -4.10 -4.70
N ASP A 147 21.33 -3.73 -5.89
CA ASP A 147 21.46 -2.34 -6.36
C ASP A 147 20.36 -1.91 -7.35
N ALA A 148 19.36 -2.77 -7.63
CA ALA A 148 18.29 -2.45 -8.57
C ALA A 148 17.31 -1.45 -7.93
N LYS A 149 17.06 -0.32 -8.61
CA LYS A 149 16.00 0.60 -8.16
C LYS A 149 14.65 -0.09 -8.29
N ALA A 150 13.94 -0.16 -7.18
CA ALA A 150 12.59 -0.69 -7.06
C ALA A 150 11.65 0.42 -6.57
N GLN A 151 10.41 0.41 -7.06
CA GLN A 151 9.36 1.35 -6.73
C GLN A 151 8.05 0.58 -6.54
N ASN A 152 7.43 0.78 -5.38
CA ASN A 152 6.05 0.36 -5.15
C ASN A 152 5.11 1.49 -5.60
N TYR A 153 4.00 1.12 -6.21
CA TYR A 153 2.90 2.00 -6.57
C TYR A 153 1.64 1.55 -5.83
N ALA A 154 0.85 2.54 -5.39
CA ALA A 154 -0.24 2.36 -4.43
C ALA A 154 -1.62 2.67 -5.03
N GLY A 155 -1.79 2.38 -6.32
CA GLY A 155 -3.07 2.54 -7.01
C GLY A 155 -4.02 1.35 -6.82
N THR A 156 -4.99 1.25 -7.71
CA THR A 156 -6.06 0.24 -7.68
C THR A 156 -5.55 -1.20 -7.89
N VAL A 157 -6.22 -2.18 -7.31
CA VAL A 157 -5.93 -3.60 -7.62
C VAL A 157 -6.48 -3.92 -9.01
N ILE A 158 -5.69 -4.58 -9.88
CA ILE A 158 -6.14 -4.87 -11.25
C ILE A 158 -7.26 -5.90 -11.21
N ASP A 159 -8.47 -5.53 -11.63
CA ASP A 159 -9.58 -6.48 -11.67
C ASP A 159 -9.49 -7.44 -12.86
N VAL A 160 -9.23 -8.71 -12.53
CA VAL A 160 -9.25 -9.84 -13.48
C VAL A 160 -10.66 -10.07 -14.06
N GLY A 161 -11.71 -9.44 -13.53
CA GLY A 161 -13.05 -9.41 -14.11
C GLY A 161 -13.23 -8.36 -15.23
N ALA A 162 -12.58 -7.21 -15.12
CA ALA A 162 -12.67 -6.07 -16.03
C ALA A 162 -11.53 -5.96 -17.07
N LEU A 163 -10.46 -6.75 -16.92
CA LEU A 163 -9.32 -6.79 -17.85
C LEU A 163 -9.73 -6.86 -19.34
N PRO A 164 -9.09 -6.07 -20.23
CA PRO A 164 -9.36 -6.12 -21.67
C PRO A 164 -8.97 -7.48 -22.27
N GLU A 165 -9.60 -7.84 -23.39
CA GLU A 165 -9.12 -8.97 -24.20
C GLU A 165 -7.71 -8.67 -24.74
N PRO A 166 -6.78 -9.64 -24.73
CA PRO A 166 -5.40 -9.38 -25.14
C PRO A 166 -5.28 -8.78 -26.53
N ALA A 167 -4.52 -7.70 -26.65
CA ALA A 167 -4.18 -7.07 -27.92
C ALA A 167 -3.54 -8.08 -28.86
N GLN A 168 -4.05 -8.09 -30.09
CA GLN A 168 -3.55 -8.91 -31.18
C GLN A 168 -2.86 -8.00 -32.20
N PRO A 169 -1.84 -8.50 -32.92
CA PRO A 169 -1.34 -7.81 -34.11
C PRO A 169 -2.47 -7.55 -35.11
N PRO A 170 -2.40 -6.49 -35.93
CA PRO A 170 -3.48 -6.05 -36.83
C PRO A 170 -4.06 -7.22 -37.63
N ALA A 171 -5.34 -7.49 -37.40
CA ALA A 171 -5.88 -8.83 -37.53
C ALA A 171 -6.07 -9.29 -38.98
N LYS A 172 -5.63 -10.53 -39.25
CA LYS A 172 -6.44 -11.46 -40.05
C LYS A 172 -7.43 -12.14 -39.09
N THR A 173 -8.71 -12.16 -39.44
CA THR A 173 -9.84 -12.59 -38.60
C THR A 173 -9.80 -14.12 -38.35
N VAL A 174 -10.43 -14.75 -37.33
CA VAL A 174 -11.88 -14.74 -36.97
C VAL A 174 -12.15 -15.30 -35.53
N LYS A 175 -12.93 -14.55 -34.72
CA LYS A 175 -13.98 -14.92 -33.71
C LYS A 175 -13.85 -16.10 -32.69
N SER A 176 -13.63 -15.73 -31.41
CA SER A 176 -14.50 -15.93 -30.20
C SER A 176 -15.21 -17.26 -29.81
N LYS A 177 -15.23 -17.59 -28.50
CA LYS A 177 -16.45 -17.62 -27.62
C LYS A 177 -16.13 -17.82 -26.11
N ALA A 178 -17.12 -17.60 -25.23
CA ALA A 178 -17.06 -17.62 -23.74
C ALA A 178 -18.04 -18.69 -23.15
N LYS A 179 -18.42 -18.83 -21.86
CA LYS A 179 -18.36 -18.00 -20.61
C LYS A 179 -18.69 -18.87 -19.35
N LYS A 180 -18.57 -18.29 -18.14
CA LYS A 180 -19.47 -18.39 -16.94
C LYS A 180 -18.97 -19.16 -15.68
N GLN A 181 -19.79 -19.11 -14.63
CA GLN A 181 -19.40 -18.75 -13.23
C GLN A 181 -20.54 -19.08 -12.22
N ARG A 182 -20.23 -19.33 -10.92
CA ARG A 182 -21.17 -19.12 -9.77
C ARG A 182 -20.47 -18.89 -8.41
N GLN A 183 -21.22 -18.85 -7.29
CA GLN A 183 -21.11 -17.84 -6.21
C GLN A 183 -21.72 -18.31 -4.86
N ARG A 184 -21.51 -17.56 -3.74
CA ARG A 184 -22.21 -17.55 -2.40
C ARG A 184 -21.54 -18.32 -1.23
N ASP A 185 -21.68 -17.99 0.09
CA ASP A 185 -22.14 -16.76 0.80
C ASP A 185 -21.65 -16.69 2.29
N ALA A 186 -21.67 -15.46 2.84
CA ALA A 186 -21.42 -14.84 4.17
C ALA A 186 -21.50 -15.55 5.58
N ALA A 187 -20.62 -15.09 6.51
CA ALA A 187 -20.76 -14.93 7.98
C ALA A 187 -19.58 -14.05 8.55
N ILE A 188 -19.55 -13.25 9.65
CA ILE A 188 -20.41 -12.87 10.82
C ILE A 188 -20.32 -13.83 12.05
N LEU A 189 -20.03 -13.44 13.32
CA LEU A 189 -19.57 -12.20 14.02
C LEU A 189 -19.03 -12.54 15.46
N ASP A 190 -18.23 -11.67 16.12
CA ASP A 190 -18.43 -11.10 17.50
C ASP A 190 -17.17 -10.31 18.02
N ILE A 191 -17.34 -9.30 18.91
CA ILE A 191 -16.27 -8.45 19.52
C ILE A 191 -16.67 -7.97 20.93
N ALA A 192 -15.76 -8.12 21.92
CA ALA A 192 -15.77 -7.33 23.16
C ALA A 192 -14.38 -7.19 23.80
N ASP A 193 -13.89 -5.96 23.97
CA ASP A 193 -13.59 -5.34 25.29
C ASP A 193 -13.39 -3.82 25.11
N PHE A 194 -13.69 -3.01 26.13
CA PHE A 194 -13.59 -1.55 26.08
C PHE A 194 -13.35 -0.95 27.48
N GLY A 195 -12.20 -0.29 27.65
CA GLY A 195 -11.96 0.57 28.81
C GLY A 195 -10.56 1.15 28.87
N ASP A 196 -10.41 2.44 28.58
CA ASP A 196 -9.85 3.42 29.53
C ASP A 196 -10.10 4.88 29.08
N LEU A 197 -9.89 5.82 30.01
CA LEU A 197 -9.74 7.28 29.87
C LEU A 197 -10.97 8.09 29.44
N ASN A 198 -11.69 8.54 30.47
CA ASN A 198 -12.75 9.55 30.37
C ASN A 198 -12.20 10.98 30.31
N ALA A 199 -11.60 11.36 29.18
CA ALA A 199 -11.46 12.77 28.78
C ALA A 199 -12.63 13.18 27.87
N GLY A 200 -13.05 14.44 27.95
CA GLY A 200 -13.93 15.06 26.95
C GLY A 200 -13.17 15.36 25.64
N PRO A 201 -13.84 15.93 24.62
CA PRO A 201 -13.16 16.47 23.45
C PRO A 201 -12.20 17.60 23.87
N ASP A 202 -10.96 17.56 23.38
CA ASP A 202 -9.98 18.64 23.54
C ASP A 202 -9.95 19.52 22.27
N ASN A 203 -9.21 20.63 22.30
CA ASN A 203 -9.08 21.55 21.15
C ASN A 203 -8.39 20.93 19.93
N PHE A 204 -7.94 19.67 20.02
CA PHE A 204 -7.35 18.92 18.91
C PHE A 204 -8.32 17.88 18.32
N ILE A 205 -9.54 17.74 18.87
CA ILE A 205 -10.45 16.64 18.53
C ILE A 205 -10.77 16.56 17.04
N ILE A 206 -10.99 17.70 16.38
CA ILE A 206 -11.27 17.77 14.94
C ILE A 206 -10.05 17.38 14.11
N ALA A 207 -8.84 17.75 14.54
CA ALA A 207 -7.60 17.36 13.87
C ALA A 207 -7.31 15.85 14.03
N ASP A 208 -7.58 15.29 15.21
CA ASP A 208 -7.46 13.84 15.45
C ASP A 208 -8.52 13.06 14.68
N LEU A 209 -9.78 13.53 14.63
CA LEU A 209 -10.85 12.89 13.84
C LEU A 209 -10.55 12.96 12.34
N ARG A 210 -9.99 14.08 11.86
CA ARG A 210 -9.48 14.19 10.48
C ARG A 210 -8.36 13.19 10.23
N SER A 211 -7.40 13.08 11.16
CA SER A 211 -6.31 12.09 11.05
C SER A 211 -6.83 10.64 11.02
N ALA A 212 -7.85 10.32 11.80
CA ALA A 212 -8.47 9.00 11.85
C ALA A 212 -9.28 8.69 10.57
N LEU A 213 -10.15 9.61 10.14
CA LEU A 213 -11.04 9.42 8.98
C LEU A 213 -10.28 9.38 7.64
N TRP A 214 -9.19 10.15 7.51
CA TRP A 214 -8.30 10.11 6.33
C TRP A 214 -7.23 9.01 6.40
N PHE A 215 -7.25 8.14 7.41
CA PHE A 215 -6.44 6.93 7.38
C PHE A 215 -6.89 6.03 6.20
N PRO A 216 -5.98 5.42 5.40
CA PRO A 216 -6.37 4.80 4.13
C PRO A 216 -7.47 3.74 4.22
N ALA A 217 -7.47 2.91 5.26
CA ALA A 217 -8.51 1.90 5.49
C ALA A 217 -9.85 2.50 6.00
N MET A 218 -9.83 3.71 6.55
CA MET A 218 -11.04 4.45 6.94
C MET A 218 -11.67 5.14 5.74
N LEU A 219 -10.88 5.74 4.83
CA LEU A 219 -11.40 6.34 3.59
C LEU A 219 -12.25 5.36 2.77
N GLN A 220 -11.88 4.08 2.73
CA GLN A 220 -12.68 3.03 2.07
C GLN A 220 -14.10 2.85 2.67
N LYS A 221 -14.36 3.30 3.90
CA LYS A 221 -15.71 3.26 4.49
C LYS A 221 -16.65 4.30 3.89
N ALA A 222 -16.15 5.44 3.37
CA ALA A 222 -16.98 6.45 2.72
C ALA A 222 -17.67 5.90 1.47
N TRP A 223 -17.01 4.96 0.77
CA TRP A 223 -17.51 4.30 -0.44
C TRP A 223 -18.60 3.24 -0.17
N VAL A 224 -18.87 2.90 1.10
CA VAL A 224 -19.82 1.87 1.49
C VAL A 224 -20.91 2.50 2.35
N ASN A 225 -22.07 2.81 1.76
CA ASN A 225 -23.19 3.55 2.37
C ASN A 225 -23.48 3.16 3.84
N GLY A 226 -23.50 1.85 4.17
CA GLY A 226 -23.71 1.37 5.54
C GLY A 226 -22.57 1.66 6.54
N ALA A 227 -21.32 1.68 6.09
CA ALA A 227 -20.15 2.04 6.91
C ALA A 227 -19.90 3.55 6.95
N TRP A 228 -20.26 4.26 5.87
CA TRP A 228 -20.34 5.72 5.77
C TRP A 228 -21.31 6.26 6.82
N ILE A 229 -22.59 5.87 6.76
CA ILE A 229 -23.62 6.36 7.68
C ILE A 229 -23.33 6.02 9.15
N GLU A 230 -22.63 4.91 9.41
CA GLU A 230 -22.12 4.56 10.73
C GLU A 230 -21.12 5.61 11.26
N GLN A 231 -20.19 6.11 10.43
CA GLN A 231 -19.29 7.19 10.84
C GLN A 231 -20.05 8.52 11.00
N GLY A 232 -21.11 8.73 10.24
CA GLY A 232 -22.05 9.85 10.43
C GLY A 232 -22.63 9.86 11.84
N TYR A 233 -23.30 8.79 12.26
CA TYR A 233 -23.86 8.67 13.63
C TYR A 233 -22.80 8.84 14.73
N ARG A 234 -21.55 8.42 14.48
CA ARG A 234 -20.44 8.60 15.41
C ARG A 234 -20.01 10.08 15.50
N LEU A 235 -19.88 10.80 14.38
CA LEU A 235 -19.61 12.24 14.38
C LEU A 235 -20.77 13.06 14.96
N ALA A 236 -22.02 12.64 14.76
CA ALA A 236 -23.21 13.30 15.31
C ALA A 236 -23.22 13.37 16.85
N SER A 237 -22.40 12.57 17.55
CA SER A 237 -22.16 12.72 19.00
C SER A 237 -21.49 14.04 19.42
N LEU A 238 -21.04 14.86 18.46
CA LEU A 238 -20.54 16.22 18.69
C LEU A 238 -21.62 17.30 18.47
N LYS A 239 -22.85 16.95 18.08
CA LYS A 239 -23.96 17.90 18.01
C LYS A 239 -24.27 18.50 19.38
N GLY A 240 -24.63 19.78 19.40
CA GLY A 240 -24.83 20.55 20.64
C GLY A 240 -23.54 20.89 21.39
N THR A 241 -22.37 20.82 20.73
CA THR A 241 -21.08 21.22 21.29
C THR A 241 -20.41 22.28 20.40
N ASP A 242 -19.40 22.98 20.93
CA ASP A 242 -18.57 23.95 20.19
C ASP A 242 -17.87 23.36 18.96
N PHE A 243 -17.91 22.03 18.77
CA PHE A 243 -17.32 21.29 17.66
C PHE A 243 -18.33 20.83 16.60
N GLU A 244 -19.62 21.18 16.70
CA GLU A 244 -20.66 20.68 15.77
C GLU A 244 -20.41 21.09 14.32
N ASP A 245 -20.14 22.38 14.06
CA ASP A 245 -19.92 22.88 12.69
C ASP A 245 -18.68 22.26 12.04
N ASP A 246 -17.58 22.15 12.80
CA ASP A 246 -16.36 21.47 12.34
C ASP A 246 -16.61 19.97 12.08
N ALA A 247 -17.40 19.29 12.92
CA ALA A 247 -17.75 17.88 12.74
C ALA A 247 -18.66 17.66 11.52
N ARG A 248 -19.58 18.58 11.26
CA ARG A 248 -20.44 18.63 10.05
C ARG A 248 -19.60 18.85 8.79
N GLN A 249 -18.66 19.80 8.84
CA GLN A 249 -17.74 20.07 7.73
C GLN A 249 -16.82 18.86 7.48
N LEU A 250 -16.30 18.24 8.53
CA LEU A 250 -15.47 17.03 8.45
C LEU A 250 -16.22 15.84 7.83
N TRP A 251 -17.50 15.69 8.16
CA TRP A 251 -18.40 14.69 7.57
C TRP A 251 -18.61 14.93 6.06
N ILE A 252 -18.84 16.17 5.64
CA ILE A 252 -19.01 16.56 4.23
C ILE A 252 -17.70 16.31 3.45
N GLU A 253 -16.58 16.83 3.94
CA GLU A 253 -15.27 16.65 3.29
C GLU A 253 -14.83 15.18 3.19
N TRP A 254 -15.21 14.34 4.17
CA TRP A 254 -14.94 12.91 4.13
C TRP A 254 -15.85 12.18 3.13
N SER A 255 -17.12 12.60 3.02
CA SER A 255 -18.07 12.06 2.04
C SER A 255 -17.61 12.31 0.61
N LEU A 256 -17.09 13.51 0.32
CA LEU A 256 -16.50 13.86 -0.98
C LEU A 256 -15.31 12.97 -1.39
N THR A 257 -14.66 12.25 -0.45
CA THR A 257 -13.61 11.27 -0.80
C THR A 257 -14.13 10.02 -1.52
N ALA A 258 -15.46 9.91 -1.72
CA ALA A 258 -16.13 8.89 -2.52
C ALA A 258 -16.83 9.43 -3.79
N ALA A 259 -16.65 10.71 -4.16
CA ALA A 259 -17.36 11.34 -5.28
C ALA A 259 -17.14 10.63 -6.64
N ASP A 260 -15.92 10.13 -6.90
CA ASP A 260 -15.59 9.34 -8.09
C ASP A 260 -16.45 8.06 -8.23
N GLY A 261 -17.04 7.56 -7.14
CA GLY A 261 -17.95 6.42 -7.11
C GLY A 261 -19.43 6.76 -7.34
N TRP A 262 -19.80 8.03 -7.24
CA TRP A 262 -21.19 8.53 -7.32
C TRP A 262 -21.27 9.82 -8.16
N PRO A 263 -20.81 9.82 -9.43
CA PRO A 263 -20.66 11.03 -10.24
C PRO A 263 -21.98 11.71 -10.66
N ASP A 264 -23.12 11.07 -10.40
CA ASP A 264 -24.48 11.61 -10.61
C ASP A 264 -25.11 12.15 -9.30
N GLU A 265 -24.38 12.13 -8.16
CA GLU A 265 -24.84 12.63 -6.85
C GLU A 265 -23.90 13.73 -6.32
N GLU A 266 -24.47 14.91 -6.00
CA GLU A 266 -23.75 15.99 -5.32
C GLU A 266 -23.53 15.59 -3.84
N LEU A 267 -22.45 14.83 -3.58
CA LEU A 267 -22.22 14.18 -2.29
C LEU A 267 -22.06 15.16 -1.10
N ASP A 268 -21.75 16.43 -1.33
CA ASP A 268 -21.74 17.45 -0.29
C ASP A 268 -23.16 17.88 0.11
N GLU A 269 -24.06 18.13 -0.85
CA GLU A 269 -25.49 18.35 -0.57
C GLU A 269 -26.12 17.12 0.10
N VAL A 270 -25.82 15.91 -0.38
CA VAL A 270 -26.30 14.65 0.20
C VAL A 270 -25.78 14.46 1.62
N ALA A 271 -24.47 14.69 1.86
CA ALA A 271 -23.89 14.58 3.20
C ALA A 271 -24.42 15.65 4.17
N ALA A 272 -24.61 16.88 3.69
CA ALA A 272 -25.18 17.99 4.46
C ALA A 272 -26.64 17.72 4.85
N GLN A 273 -27.51 17.37 3.89
CA GLN A 273 -28.90 17.00 4.17
C GLN A 273 -28.97 15.77 5.08
N ARG A 274 -28.08 14.79 4.90
CA ARG A 274 -28.04 13.60 5.75
C ARG A 274 -27.62 13.92 7.17
N TRP A 275 -26.64 14.82 7.36
CA TRP A 275 -26.18 15.26 8.68
C TRP A 275 -27.30 15.80 9.54
N ASP A 276 -28.14 16.67 8.97
CA ASP A 276 -29.20 17.35 9.70
C ASP A 276 -30.19 16.33 10.30
N GLY A 277 -30.41 15.18 9.63
CA GLY A 277 -31.19 14.03 10.10
C GLY A 277 -30.44 12.93 10.87
N LEU A 278 -29.22 13.18 11.37
CA LEU A 278 -28.49 12.28 12.28
C LEU A 278 -28.74 12.66 13.75
N ASP A 279 -29.15 11.68 14.57
CA ASP A 279 -29.29 11.82 16.02
C ASP A 279 -28.05 11.25 16.77
N PRO A 280 -27.70 11.82 17.95
CA PRO A 280 -26.73 11.21 18.87
C PRO A 280 -27.30 9.95 19.57
N ASP A 281 -27.23 8.78 18.92
CA ASP A 281 -27.57 7.47 19.52
C ASP A 281 -26.35 6.84 20.26
N LYS A 282 -26.45 5.55 20.67
CA LYS A 282 -25.54 4.74 21.52
C LYS A 282 -24.04 4.66 21.15
N THR A 283 -23.52 5.47 20.24
CA THR A 283 -22.12 5.48 19.81
C THR A 283 -21.50 6.88 19.97
N SER A 284 -20.22 7.04 19.70
CA SER A 284 -19.56 8.35 19.76
C SER A 284 -18.37 8.45 18.82
N TYR A 285 -17.84 9.67 18.67
CA TYR A 285 -16.63 9.97 17.92
C TYR A 285 -15.44 9.10 18.36
N LYS A 286 -15.42 8.63 19.63
CA LYS A 286 -14.39 7.71 20.14
C LYS A 286 -14.39 6.36 19.43
N ALA A 287 -15.53 5.92 18.88
CA ALA A 287 -15.58 4.70 18.06
C ALA A 287 -14.83 4.85 16.72
N ILE A 288 -14.77 6.07 16.16
CA ILE A 288 -13.98 6.36 14.94
C ILE A 288 -12.48 6.15 15.24
N PHE A 289 -12.03 6.56 16.43
CA PHE A 289 -10.69 6.25 16.92
C PHE A 289 -10.47 4.75 17.10
N THR A 290 -11.41 4.01 17.72
CA THR A 290 -11.28 2.56 17.88
C THR A 290 -11.19 1.82 16.55
N ASP A 291 -12.05 2.17 15.57
CA ASP A 291 -11.98 1.62 14.21
C ASP A 291 -10.63 1.92 13.55
N ALA A 292 -10.19 3.18 13.55
CA ALA A 292 -8.94 3.57 12.95
C ALA A 292 -7.74 2.87 13.63
N GLN A 293 -7.76 2.74 14.97
CA GLN A 293 -6.73 2.03 15.74
C GLN A 293 -6.72 0.52 15.46
N ALA A 294 -7.88 -0.09 15.19
CA ALA A 294 -7.96 -1.47 14.72
C ALA A 294 -7.33 -1.64 13.32
N GLN A 295 -7.44 -0.63 12.45
CA GLN A 295 -6.73 -0.57 11.16
C GLN A 295 -5.25 -0.14 11.28
N GLY A 296 -4.78 0.24 12.49
CA GLY A 296 -3.39 0.59 12.76
C GLY A 296 -3.04 2.08 12.74
N TRP A 297 -4.02 2.98 12.67
CA TRP A 297 -3.83 4.40 13.00
C TRP A 297 -3.36 4.55 14.46
N ASN A 298 -2.43 5.47 14.70
CA ASN A 298 -1.90 5.74 16.04
C ASN A 298 -2.53 7.03 16.59
N ASN A 299 -3.29 6.91 17.67
CA ASN A 299 -4.08 8.01 18.23
C ASN A 299 -3.18 9.13 18.80
N PRO A 300 -3.17 10.34 18.20
CA PRO A 300 -2.24 11.40 18.61
C PRO A 300 -2.48 11.94 20.02
N GLY A 301 -3.72 11.95 20.49
CA GLY A 301 -4.07 12.29 21.87
C GLY A 301 -3.32 11.47 22.92
N LYS A 302 -2.97 10.21 22.63
CA LYS A 302 -2.19 9.37 23.57
C LYS A 302 -0.78 9.91 23.82
N TRP A 303 -0.06 10.32 22.76
CA TRP A 303 1.28 10.90 22.95
C TRP A 303 1.22 12.36 23.40
N ARG A 304 0.20 13.14 23.01
CA ARG A 304 -0.01 14.51 23.55
C ARG A 304 -0.24 14.49 25.07
N ALA A 305 -1.07 13.59 25.58
CA ALA A 305 -1.32 13.44 27.01
C ALA A 305 -0.05 13.07 27.80
N LYS A 306 0.84 12.26 27.21
CA LYS A 306 2.17 11.98 27.78
C LYS A 306 3.07 13.22 27.70
N ALA A 307 3.09 13.93 26.57
CA ALA A 307 3.94 15.10 26.30
C ALA A 307 3.73 16.28 27.27
N ALA A 308 2.53 16.43 27.85
CA ALA A 308 2.22 17.44 28.87
C ALA A 308 3.20 17.46 30.06
N TYR A 309 3.89 16.33 30.33
CA TYR A 309 4.85 16.17 31.42
C TYR A 309 6.31 16.01 30.94
N ILE A 310 6.64 16.41 29.69
CA ILE A 310 7.97 16.18 29.07
C ILE A 310 9.14 16.77 29.87
N GLY A 311 8.91 17.84 30.64
CA GLY A 311 9.91 18.43 31.54
C GLY A 311 10.43 17.45 32.60
N ASP A 312 9.52 16.71 33.24
CA ASP A 312 9.84 15.81 34.37
C ASP A 312 10.34 14.43 33.92
N MET A 313 10.31 14.14 32.62
CA MET A 313 10.69 12.83 32.07
C MET A 313 12.20 12.57 32.07
N ALA A 314 12.58 11.34 32.40
CA ALA A 314 13.91 10.81 32.11
C ALA A 314 14.18 10.70 30.59
N PRO A 315 15.45 10.71 30.13
CA PRO A 315 15.78 10.64 28.70
C PRO A 315 15.16 9.43 27.97
N SER A 316 15.08 8.26 28.61
CA SER A 316 14.39 7.08 28.08
C SER A 316 12.91 7.36 27.82
N THR A 317 12.19 7.93 28.79
CA THR A 317 10.76 8.25 28.66
C THR A 317 10.49 9.35 27.62
N ARG A 318 11.43 10.29 27.43
CA ARG A 318 11.41 11.26 26.32
C ARG A 318 11.65 10.58 24.96
N GLY A 319 12.53 9.57 24.92
CA GLY A 319 12.75 8.73 23.75
C GLY A 319 11.54 7.86 23.37
N GLU A 320 10.90 7.24 24.36
CA GLU A 320 9.61 6.54 24.18
C GLU A 320 8.52 7.48 23.65
N LEU A 321 8.46 8.72 24.14
CA LEU A 321 7.49 9.72 23.68
C LEU A 321 7.70 10.04 22.19
N LEU A 322 8.97 10.20 21.76
CA LEU A 322 9.31 10.41 20.37
C LEU A 322 9.01 9.18 19.50
N ALA A 323 9.26 7.96 20.00
CA ALA A 323 8.83 6.73 19.35
C ALA A 323 7.30 6.65 19.21
N GLN A 324 6.56 6.96 20.27
CA GLN A 324 5.09 6.99 20.28
C GLN A 324 4.50 8.07 19.36
N TYR A 325 5.21 9.16 19.10
CA TYR A 325 4.84 10.14 18.07
C TYR A 325 4.92 9.55 16.65
N TYR A 326 6.04 8.90 16.31
CA TYR A 326 6.22 8.26 15.00
C TYR A 326 5.49 6.92 14.83
N GLY A 327 5.02 6.30 15.92
CA GLY A 327 4.22 5.08 15.92
C GLY A 327 5.05 3.81 15.69
N ASN A 328 4.93 3.20 14.52
CA ASN A 328 5.64 1.96 14.19
C ASN A 328 7.09 2.29 13.79
N VAL A 329 8.03 2.27 14.74
CA VAL A 329 9.46 2.56 14.51
C VAL A 329 10.37 1.40 14.93
N CYS A 330 11.47 1.21 14.20
CA CYS A 330 12.52 0.24 14.50
C CYS A 330 13.91 0.82 14.25
N LEU A 331 14.94 0.22 14.85
CA LEU A 331 16.35 0.52 14.60
C LEU A 331 16.91 -0.48 13.57
N LYS A 332 17.60 0.00 12.54
CA LYS A 332 18.29 -0.86 11.57
C LYS A 332 19.33 -1.75 12.28
N ALA A 333 19.55 -2.96 11.77
CA ALA A 333 20.45 -3.96 12.37
C ALA A 333 21.95 -3.54 12.48
N ASP A 334 22.35 -2.41 11.89
CA ASP A 334 23.67 -1.79 12.09
C ASP A 334 23.72 -0.80 13.28
N GLY A 335 22.61 -0.65 14.01
CA GLY A 335 22.49 0.14 15.23
C GLY A 335 22.35 1.66 15.03
N ASN A 336 22.41 2.16 13.80
CA ASN A 336 22.69 3.59 13.54
C ASN A 336 21.55 4.38 12.86
N MET A 337 20.49 3.72 12.41
CA MET A 337 19.44 4.35 11.58
C MET A 337 18.04 3.97 12.08
N VAL A 338 17.21 4.98 12.39
CA VAL A 338 15.80 4.79 12.76
C VAL A 338 14.94 4.78 11.51
N TYR A 339 14.01 3.83 11.42
CA TYR A 339 13.01 3.75 10.36
C TYR A 339 11.60 3.78 10.94
N ARG A 340 10.66 4.45 10.27
CA ARG A 340 9.22 4.33 10.52
C ARG A 340 8.53 3.49 9.45
N TYR A 341 7.52 2.72 9.82
CA TYR A 341 6.66 2.04 8.87
C TYR A 341 5.48 2.94 8.48
N THR A 342 5.40 3.31 7.20
CA THR A 342 4.44 4.30 6.67
C THR A 342 3.06 3.74 6.34
N GLY A 343 2.81 2.45 6.62
CA GLY A 343 1.67 1.71 6.06
C GLY A 343 1.95 1.07 4.70
N GLN A 344 3.07 1.43 4.05
CA GLN A 344 3.50 0.85 2.75
C GLN A 344 4.93 0.30 2.79
N GLY A 345 5.83 0.96 3.52
CA GLY A 345 7.25 0.56 3.61
C GLY A 345 7.96 1.18 4.79
N TRP A 346 9.22 0.81 4.99
CA TRP A 346 10.09 1.40 6.00
C TRP A 346 10.83 2.61 5.43
N GLU A 347 10.58 3.79 6.00
CA GLU A 347 11.19 5.06 5.63
C GLU A 347 12.20 5.50 6.71
N HIS A 348 13.41 5.90 6.30
CA HIS A 348 14.46 6.36 7.21
C HIS A 348 14.14 7.74 7.79
N ILE A 349 14.16 7.88 9.12
CA ILE A 349 14.08 9.17 9.80
C ILE A 349 15.51 9.64 10.10
N ALA A 350 15.90 10.78 9.52
CA ALA A 350 17.20 11.38 9.81
C ALA A 350 17.27 11.87 11.28
N ASP A 351 18.44 11.75 11.91
CA ASP A 351 18.69 12.27 13.27
C ASP A 351 18.35 13.77 13.43
N ALA A 352 18.59 14.58 12.40
CA ALA A 352 18.18 15.99 12.38
C ALA A 352 16.64 16.18 12.47
N GLU A 353 15.87 15.26 11.89
CA GLU A 353 14.40 15.28 11.96
C GLU A 353 13.89 14.80 13.33
N LEU A 354 14.51 13.76 13.91
CA LEU A 354 14.26 13.34 15.29
C LEU A 354 14.53 14.49 16.29
N ARG A 355 15.64 15.23 16.11
CA ARG A 355 15.98 16.42 16.89
C ARG A 355 14.95 17.53 16.72
N ARG A 356 14.57 17.84 15.48
CA ARG A 356 13.58 18.88 15.16
C ARG A 356 12.23 18.57 15.82
N GLN A 357 11.76 17.34 15.68
CA GLN A 357 10.47 16.92 16.20
C GLN A 357 10.43 16.90 17.73
N LEU A 358 11.46 16.38 18.41
CA LEU A 358 11.50 16.41 19.87
C LEU A 358 11.61 17.86 20.40
N SER A 359 12.39 18.71 19.73
CA SER A 359 12.48 20.14 20.04
C SER A 359 11.14 20.86 19.86
N GLN A 360 10.31 20.42 18.91
CA GLN A 360 8.96 20.96 18.71
C GLN A 360 8.03 20.54 19.85
N ILE A 361 8.04 19.25 20.25
CA ILE A 361 7.21 18.75 21.36
C ILE A 361 7.51 19.51 22.67
N PHE A 362 8.78 19.85 22.95
CA PHE A 362 9.13 20.72 24.08
C PHE A 362 8.50 22.13 23.96
N GLN A 363 8.59 22.77 22.78
CA GLN A 363 8.03 24.11 22.53
C GLN A 363 6.50 24.14 22.63
N ASP A 364 5.82 23.15 22.06
CA ASP A 364 4.35 23.05 22.08
C ASP A 364 3.82 22.95 23.52
N ASN A 365 4.55 22.23 24.38
CA ASN A 365 4.26 22.10 25.81
C ASN A 365 4.85 23.24 26.66
N LYS A 366 5.49 24.25 26.04
CA LYS A 366 6.10 25.43 26.67
C LYS A 366 7.20 25.11 27.68
N VAL A 367 7.86 23.96 27.53
CA VAL A 367 8.94 23.48 28.39
C VAL A 367 10.29 23.86 27.78
N PRO A 368 11.21 24.52 28.52
CA PRO A 368 12.56 24.79 28.05
C PRO A 368 13.39 23.49 27.98
N PHE A 369 14.28 23.41 27.00
CA PHE A 369 15.15 22.25 26.77
C PHE A 369 16.54 22.71 26.33
N ASN A 370 17.53 21.82 26.44
CA ASN A 370 18.88 22.04 25.88
C ASN A 370 19.31 20.92 24.91
N PRO A 371 20.34 21.16 24.06
CA PRO A 371 20.74 20.20 23.03
C PRO A 371 21.18 18.82 23.56
N ASN A 372 21.71 18.74 24.79
CA ASN A 372 22.09 17.45 25.38
C ASN A 372 20.87 16.63 25.79
N GLU A 373 19.79 17.27 26.27
CA GLU A 373 18.54 16.55 26.60
C GLU A 373 17.89 15.93 25.37
N VAL A 374 17.82 16.69 24.27
CA VAL A 374 17.32 16.20 22.98
C VAL A 374 18.22 15.08 22.45
N LYS A 375 19.55 15.24 22.54
CA LYS A 375 20.51 14.20 22.14
C LYS A 375 20.32 12.91 22.94
N SER A 376 20.36 12.98 24.27
CA SER A 376 20.29 11.80 25.14
C SER A 376 18.93 11.10 25.08
N ALA A 377 17.84 11.82 24.77
CA ALA A 377 16.55 11.20 24.51
C ALA A 377 16.51 10.40 23.21
N ILE A 378 17.20 10.86 22.16
CA ILE A 378 17.30 10.12 20.87
C ILE A 378 18.26 8.92 21.02
N GLU A 379 19.36 9.08 21.75
CA GLU A 379 20.26 7.95 22.06
C GLU A 379 19.53 6.88 22.90
N ALA A 380 18.74 7.29 23.89
CA ALA A 380 17.92 6.37 24.69
C ALA A 380 16.73 5.77 23.90
N MET A 381 16.14 6.51 22.95
CA MET A 381 15.16 5.97 22.00
C MET A 381 15.77 4.81 21.22
N GLY A 382 16.96 4.99 20.64
CA GLY A 382 17.66 3.95 19.89
C GLY A 382 17.89 2.67 20.70
N MET A 383 18.21 2.78 22.00
CA MET A 383 18.38 1.64 22.91
C MET A 383 17.07 0.89 23.24
N LEU A 384 15.91 1.51 23.02
CA LEU A 384 14.58 0.95 23.32
C LEU A 384 13.83 0.47 22.06
N LEU A 385 14.29 0.83 20.86
CA LEU A 385 13.64 0.40 19.62
C LEU A 385 13.95 -1.08 19.32
N PRO A 386 12.97 -1.83 18.77
CA PRO A 386 13.23 -3.17 18.25
C PRO A 386 14.15 -3.11 17.03
N LEU A 387 14.95 -4.16 16.84
CA LEU A 387 15.80 -4.27 15.66
C LEU A 387 14.97 -4.65 14.42
N MET A 388 15.28 -4.00 13.31
CA MET A 388 14.71 -4.30 12.00
C MET A 388 15.14 -5.71 11.57
N GLY A 389 14.20 -6.65 11.62
CA GLY A 389 14.43 -8.04 11.21
C GLY A 389 14.75 -8.19 9.71
N GLU A 390 15.34 -9.32 9.33
CA GLU A 390 15.59 -9.63 7.92
C GLU A 390 14.29 -9.63 7.11
N THR A 391 14.30 -9.00 5.93
CA THR A 391 13.19 -9.02 4.98
C THR A 391 12.82 -10.47 4.62
N PRO A 392 11.64 -11.00 5.01
CA PRO A 392 11.34 -12.41 4.82
C PRO A 392 11.19 -12.73 3.33
N ARG A 393 12.00 -13.68 2.84
CA ARG A 393 12.20 -13.93 1.40
C ARG A 393 10.98 -14.57 0.71
N ASN A 394 10.00 -15.02 1.49
CA ASN A 394 8.69 -15.51 1.06
C ASN A 394 7.64 -14.40 0.91
N LEU A 395 7.96 -13.12 1.14
CA LEU A 395 6.99 -12.02 1.10
C LEU A 395 7.23 -11.06 -0.07
N ILE A 396 6.16 -10.79 -0.81
CA ILE A 396 6.09 -9.71 -1.80
C ILE A 396 5.43 -8.50 -1.12
N GLY A 397 6.09 -7.34 -1.11
CA GLY A 397 5.47 -6.09 -0.65
C GLY A 397 4.54 -5.48 -1.69
N PHE A 398 3.32 -5.15 -1.28
CA PHE A 398 2.33 -4.35 -2.02
C PHE A 398 1.85 -3.20 -1.14
N ALA A 399 1.08 -2.25 -1.69
CA ALA A 399 0.68 -1.05 -0.95
C ALA A 399 -0.39 -1.29 0.14
N ASN A 400 -1.06 -2.45 0.11
CA ASN A 400 -2.12 -2.86 1.02
C ASN A 400 -1.71 -4.01 1.97
N GLY A 401 -0.48 -4.52 1.86
CA GLY A 401 -0.05 -5.71 2.59
C GLY A 401 1.15 -6.42 2.00
N VAL A 402 1.28 -7.71 2.32
CA VAL A 402 2.28 -8.61 1.74
C VAL A 402 1.62 -9.86 1.17
N TYR A 403 1.98 -10.25 -0.05
CA TYR A 403 1.64 -11.58 -0.55
C TYR A 403 2.65 -12.58 0.01
N ASP A 404 2.14 -13.57 0.73
CA ASP A 404 2.92 -14.68 1.26
C ASP A 404 2.97 -15.81 0.24
N LEU A 405 4.18 -16.13 -0.22
CA LEU A 405 4.48 -17.16 -1.22
C LEU A 405 4.35 -18.59 -0.67
N GLU A 406 4.50 -18.76 0.65
CA GLU A 406 4.35 -20.06 1.33
C GLU A 406 2.88 -20.30 1.68
N ALA A 407 2.22 -19.31 2.30
CA ALA A 407 0.78 -19.39 2.61
C ALA A 407 -0.13 -19.07 1.40
N GLN A 408 0.45 -18.75 0.24
CA GLN A 408 -0.18 -18.46 -1.06
C GLN A 408 -1.34 -17.45 -1.01
N ARG A 409 -1.23 -16.45 -0.12
CA ARG A 409 -2.30 -15.49 0.17
C ARG A 409 -1.77 -14.10 0.48
N PHE A 410 -2.58 -13.09 0.24
CA PHE A 410 -2.37 -11.79 0.85
C PHE A 410 -2.52 -11.88 2.38
N ARG A 411 -1.63 -11.18 3.07
CA ARG A 411 -1.69 -10.89 4.51
C ARG A 411 -1.65 -9.36 4.64
N PRO A 412 -2.46 -8.72 5.49
CA PRO A 412 -2.19 -7.34 5.88
C PRO A 412 -0.77 -7.27 6.45
N THR A 413 -0.07 -6.14 6.31
CA THR A 413 1.35 -6.07 6.68
C THR A 413 1.53 -6.42 8.15
N ALA A 414 2.16 -7.56 8.41
CA ALA A 414 2.42 -7.99 9.77
C ALA A 414 3.31 -6.95 10.46
N ARG A 415 2.84 -6.39 11.58
CA ARG A 415 3.70 -5.61 12.47
C ARG A 415 4.89 -6.49 12.86
N ALA A 416 6.06 -5.89 13.02
CA ALA A 416 7.15 -6.55 13.73
C ALA A 416 6.69 -6.74 15.19
N THR A 417 6.23 -7.94 15.52
CA THR A 417 5.96 -8.36 16.90
C THR A 417 7.24 -8.96 17.47
N GLY A 418 8.08 -8.07 18.00
CA GLY A 418 9.39 -8.33 18.57
C GLY A 418 10.03 -7.00 18.90
#